data_AF-A0A9E5P6N0-F1
#
_entry.id   AF-A0A9E5P6N0-F1
#
_cell.length_a   1.000
_cell.length_b   1.000
_cell.length_c   1.000
_cell.angle_alpha   90.00
_cell.angle_beta   90.00
_cell.angle_gamma   90.00
#
_symmetry.space_group_name_H-M   'P 1'
#
loop_
_entity.id
_entity.type
_entity.pdbx_description
1 polymer ?
#
loop_
_entity_poly.entity_id
_entity_poly.type
_entity_poly.pdbx_seq_one_letter_code
_entity_poly.pdbx_strand_id
1 'polypeptide(L)'
;PCASIVKSSVGIGTLLMEGIGDTIRVSMTGPPHEEVAAGIAILQAAGLRDVGGPEVISCPTCGRCEVDLRSVVERVAEAVADLPTGLRIAVMGCVVNGPGEAAEADLGVAGGRDFGYLFRAGRKLRKVPADRLAEALIEEARALAGRRQESDG
;
A
#
# COMPACT_ATOMS: atom_id res chain seq x y z
N PRO A 1 6.72 3.81 20.93
CA PRO A 1 7.44 4.47 19.81
C PRO A 1 8.77 3.77 19.52
N CYS A 2 8.94 3.25 18.30
CA CYS A 2 10.22 2.72 17.81
C CYS A 2 11.17 3.88 17.44
N ALA A 3 11.69 4.58 18.44
CA ALA A 3 12.54 5.76 18.23
C ALA A 3 13.79 5.46 17.37
N SER A 4 14.30 4.23 17.45
CA SER A 4 15.40 3.75 16.61
C SER A 4 15.04 3.71 15.12
N ILE A 5 13.89 3.13 14.75
CA ILE A 5 13.43 3.07 13.36
C ILE A 5 13.29 4.48 12.78
N VAL A 6 12.66 5.39 13.53
CA VAL A 6 12.46 6.78 13.08
C VAL A 6 13.82 7.46 12.87
N LYS A 7 14.73 7.36 13.85
CA LYS A 7 16.07 7.97 13.75
C LYS A 7 16.88 7.41 12.59
N SER A 8 16.86 6.09 12.39
CA SER A 8 17.53 5.43 11.27
C SER A 8 16.93 5.81 9.93
N SER A 9 15.61 5.88 9.82
CA SER A 9 14.92 6.27 8.57
C SER A 9 15.25 7.70 8.17
N VAL A 10 15.27 8.65 9.12
CA VAL A 10 15.66 10.03 8.85
C VAL A 10 17.12 10.13 8.42
N GLY A 11 18.04 9.52 9.18
CA GLY A 11 19.47 9.61 8.89
C GLY A 11 19.87 8.94 7.58
N ILE A 12 19.45 7.69 7.38
CA ILE A 12 19.77 6.91 6.18
C ILE A 12 19.00 7.45 4.97
N GLY A 13 17.69 7.70 5.11
CA GLY A 13 16.85 8.16 4.01
C GLY A 13 17.31 9.48 3.42
N THR A 14 17.78 10.43 4.25
CA THR A 14 18.30 11.72 3.76
C THR A 14 19.51 11.52 2.83
N LEU A 15 20.50 10.73 3.26
CA LEU A 15 21.70 10.46 2.45
C LEU A 15 21.34 9.71 1.15
N LEU A 16 20.43 8.73 1.23
CA LEU A 16 19.96 7.99 0.06
C LEU A 16 19.26 8.89 -0.96
N MET A 17 18.43 9.84 -0.51
CA MET A 17 17.76 10.81 -1.38
C MET A 17 18.75 11.80 -2.04
N GLU A 18 19.91 12.03 -1.42
CA GLU A 18 21.03 12.79 -2.01
C GLU A 18 21.91 11.92 -2.94
N GLY A 19 21.59 10.64 -3.12
CA GLY A 19 22.36 9.71 -3.95
C GLY A 19 23.62 9.18 -3.27
N ILE A 20 23.69 9.21 -1.94
CA ILE A 20 24.85 8.78 -1.14
C ILE A 20 24.54 7.46 -0.44
N GLY A 21 25.32 6.42 -0.79
CA GLY A 21 25.33 5.13 -0.10
C GLY A 21 25.03 3.94 -1.01
N ASP A 22 25.99 3.02 -1.11
CA ASP A 22 25.87 1.79 -1.92
C ASP A 22 25.31 0.60 -1.13
N THR A 23 25.38 0.66 0.21
CA THR A 23 24.86 -0.35 1.12
C THR A 23 24.45 0.30 2.43
N ILE A 24 23.43 -0.24 3.09
CA ILE A 24 22.92 0.28 4.36
C ILE A 24 22.84 -0.81 5.41
N ARG A 25 22.94 -0.40 6.66
CA ARG A 25 22.62 -1.22 7.83
C ARG A 25 21.80 -0.38 8.79
N VAL A 26 20.67 -0.92 9.22
CA VAL A 26 19.88 -0.35 10.32
C VAL A 26 20.38 -0.97 11.62
N SER A 27 20.56 -0.16 12.66
CA SER A 27 21.03 -0.61 13.97
C SER A 27 19.93 -0.43 15.00
N MET A 28 19.44 -1.54 15.56
CA MET A 28 18.33 -1.54 16.51
C MET A 28 18.58 -2.55 17.64
N THR A 29 18.09 -2.22 18.83
CA THR A 29 18.05 -3.19 19.92
C THR A 29 16.90 -4.17 19.65
N GLY A 30 17.22 -5.43 19.36
CA GLY A 30 16.22 -6.46 19.09
C GLY A 30 16.76 -7.59 18.21
N PRO A 31 15.86 -8.44 17.69
CA PRO A 31 16.22 -9.47 16.73
C PRO A 31 16.82 -8.90 15.43
N PRO A 32 17.88 -9.51 14.87
CA PRO A 32 18.56 -8.98 13.68
C PRO A 32 17.68 -8.97 12.42
N HIS A 33 16.64 -9.80 12.36
CA HIS A 33 15.72 -9.80 11.22
C HIS A 33 14.88 -8.52 11.14
N GLU A 34 14.64 -7.84 12.27
CA GLU A 34 13.94 -6.54 12.29
C GLU A 34 14.80 -5.43 11.67
N GLU A 35 16.13 -5.47 11.85
CA GLU A 35 17.06 -4.55 11.20
C GLU A 35 17.00 -4.70 9.67
N VAL A 36 16.93 -5.95 9.19
CA VAL A 36 16.82 -6.25 7.76
C VAL A 36 15.48 -5.73 7.21
N ALA A 37 14.37 -6.01 7.90
CA ALA A 37 13.05 -5.53 7.50
C ALA A 37 12.99 -4.00 7.43
N ALA A 38 13.56 -3.31 8.44
CA ALA A 38 13.64 -1.85 8.46
C ALA A 38 14.49 -1.29 7.31
N GLY A 39 15.65 -1.89 7.02
CA GLY A 39 16.51 -1.46 5.91
C GLY A 39 15.81 -1.61 4.55
N ILE A 40 15.12 -2.74 4.35
CA ILE A 40 14.31 -2.97 3.15
C ILE A 40 13.20 -1.91 3.03
N ALA A 41 12.49 -1.61 4.13
CA ALA A 41 11.43 -0.60 4.15
C ALA A 41 11.94 0.82 3.85
N ILE A 42 13.11 1.20 4.35
CA ILE A 42 13.74 2.50 4.04
C ILE A 42 14.07 2.60 2.55
N LEU A 43 14.64 1.56 1.94
CA LEU A 43 14.97 1.55 0.52
C LEU A 43 13.73 1.62 -0.37
N GLN A 44 12.65 0.93 0.00
CA GLN A 44 11.34 1.02 -0.67
C GLN A 44 10.80 2.45 -0.60
N ALA A 45 10.76 3.04 0.59
CA ALA A 45 10.25 4.39 0.81
C ALA A 45 11.07 5.46 0.07
N ALA A 46 12.38 5.23 -0.12
CA ALA A 46 13.26 6.07 -0.93
C ALA A 46 13.14 5.81 -2.44
N GLY A 47 12.35 4.82 -2.87
CA GLY A 47 12.20 4.43 -4.29
C GLY A 47 13.42 3.72 -4.88
N LEU A 48 14.33 3.21 -4.05
CA LEU A 48 15.59 2.59 -4.46
C LEU A 48 15.57 1.06 -4.50
N ARG A 49 14.54 0.45 -3.91
CA ARG A 49 14.39 -1.02 -3.93
C ARG A 49 12.94 -1.43 -4.08
N ASP A 50 12.71 -2.24 -5.10
CA ASP A 50 11.49 -3.04 -5.21
C ASP A 50 11.70 -4.40 -4.51
N VAL A 51 10.67 -4.91 -3.87
CA VAL A 51 10.77 -5.96 -2.84
C VAL A 51 9.88 -7.16 -3.07
N GLY A 52 9.11 -7.18 -4.15
CA GLY A 52 8.00 -8.12 -4.26
C GLY A 52 6.71 -7.52 -3.69
N GLY A 53 5.58 -7.77 -4.33
CA GLY A 53 4.28 -7.36 -3.81
C GLY A 53 3.80 -5.98 -4.29
N PRO A 54 2.47 -5.77 -4.31
CA PRO A 54 1.85 -4.46 -4.48
C PRO A 54 2.11 -3.53 -3.29
N GLU A 55 2.17 -2.22 -3.57
CA GLU A 55 2.16 -1.16 -2.57
C GLU A 55 0.72 -0.88 -2.15
N VAL A 56 0.38 -1.12 -0.87
CA VAL A 56 -0.95 -0.83 -0.32
C VAL A 56 -0.92 0.49 0.45
N ILE A 57 -1.71 1.47 -0.02
CA ILE A 57 -1.80 2.84 0.51
C ILE A 57 -3.17 3.02 1.15
N SER A 58 -3.23 3.65 2.32
CA SER A 58 -4.49 3.92 3.01
C SER A 58 -4.54 5.31 3.63
N CYS A 59 -5.74 5.89 3.72
CA CYS A 59 -5.90 7.14 4.46
C CYS A 59 -5.72 6.91 5.99
N PRO A 60 -5.34 7.94 6.77
CA PRO A 60 -5.05 7.79 8.19
C PRO A 60 -6.28 7.54 9.08
N THR A 61 -7.47 7.36 8.49
CA THR A 61 -8.80 7.51 9.11
C THR A 61 -9.08 8.94 9.60
N CYS A 62 -10.36 9.31 9.73
CA CYS A 62 -10.81 10.58 10.29
C CYS A 62 -12.29 10.48 10.70
N GLY A 63 -12.91 11.56 11.21
CA GLY A 63 -14.34 11.58 11.56
C GLY A 63 -15.31 11.38 10.37
N ARG A 64 -14.79 11.30 9.14
CA ARG A 64 -15.57 10.97 7.94
C ARG A 64 -15.42 9.51 7.51
N CYS A 65 -14.63 8.71 8.23
CA CYS A 65 -14.46 7.30 7.92
C CYS A 65 -15.79 6.57 8.17
N GLU A 66 -16.34 5.98 7.12
CA GLU A 66 -17.66 5.32 7.19
C GLU A 66 -17.56 3.79 7.14
N VAL A 67 -16.35 3.25 7.06
CA VAL A 67 -16.05 1.81 7.01
C VAL A 67 -14.98 1.45 8.03
N ASP A 68 -14.89 0.17 8.38
CA ASP A 68 -13.75 -0.37 9.14
C ASP A 68 -12.51 -0.44 8.25
N LEU A 69 -11.87 0.72 8.07
CA LEU A 69 -10.72 0.86 7.17
C LEU A 69 -9.58 -0.07 7.56
N ARG A 70 -9.34 -0.22 8.86
CA ARG A 70 -8.23 -1.04 9.37
C ARG A 70 -8.39 -2.49 8.94
N SER A 71 -9.58 -3.07 9.15
CA SER A 71 -9.85 -4.45 8.74
C SER A 71 -9.71 -4.64 7.23
N VAL A 72 -10.17 -3.68 6.42
CA VAL A 72 -10.05 -3.75 4.96
C VAL A 72 -8.58 -3.71 4.53
N VAL A 73 -7.78 -2.79 5.09
CA VAL A 73 -6.35 -2.66 4.76
C VAL A 73 -5.57 -3.92 5.13
N GLU A 74 -5.75 -4.43 6.35
CA GLU A 74 -5.06 -5.64 6.83
C GLU A 74 -5.40 -6.84 5.93
N ARG A 75 -6.68 -7.07 5.63
CA ARG A 75 -7.13 -8.15 4.72
C ARG A 75 -6.54 -8.02 3.32
N VAL A 76 -6.53 -6.81 2.76
CA VAL A 76 -6.03 -6.56 1.41
C VAL A 76 -4.52 -6.75 1.36
N ALA A 77 -3.78 -6.18 2.30
CA ALA A 77 -2.31 -6.28 2.35
C ALA A 77 -1.84 -7.73 2.48
N GLU A 78 -2.49 -8.53 3.34
CA GLU A 78 -2.19 -9.96 3.47
C GLU A 78 -2.50 -10.72 2.18
N ALA A 79 -3.68 -10.48 1.60
CA ALA A 79 -4.16 -11.24 0.45
C ALA A 79 -3.52 -10.86 -0.89
N VAL A 80 -2.75 -9.77 -0.97
CA VAL A 80 -2.06 -9.36 -2.19
C VAL A 80 -0.54 -9.48 -2.09
N ALA A 81 0.00 -9.90 -0.94
CA ALA A 81 1.44 -10.00 -0.70
C ALA A 81 2.17 -10.94 -1.67
N ASP A 82 1.47 -11.92 -2.25
CA ASP A 82 1.98 -12.86 -3.25
C ASP A 82 1.97 -12.34 -4.69
N LEU A 83 1.39 -11.16 -4.94
CA LEU A 83 1.26 -10.59 -6.28
C LEU A 83 2.56 -9.94 -6.77
N PRO A 84 2.74 -9.81 -8.11
CA PRO A 84 3.88 -9.11 -8.67
C PRO A 84 3.93 -7.65 -8.24
N THR A 85 5.12 -7.07 -8.32
CA THR A 85 5.40 -5.68 -7.95
C THR A 85 4.82 -4.69 -8.94
N GLY A 86 4.88 -3.40 -8.58
CA GLY A 86 4.48 -2.30 -9.47
C GLY A 86 2.96 -2.09 -9.55
N LEU A 87 2.19 -2.69 -8.64
CA LEU A 87 0.78 -2.36 -8.43
C LEU A 87 0.62 -1.46 -7.21
N ARG A 88 0.01 -0.30 -7.39
CA ARG A 88 -0.42 0.57 -6.29
C ARG A 88 -1.90 0.34 -5.99
N ILE A 89 -2.20 -0.02 -4.76
CA ILE A 89 -3.55 -0.36 -4.29
C ILE A 89 -3.96 0.62 -3.19
N ALA A 90 -4.97 1.44 -3.46
CA ALA A 90 -5.47 2.45 -2.52
C ALA A 90 -6.73 1.98 -1.76
N VAL A 91 -6.74 2.13 -0.44
CA VAL A 91 -7.91 1.83 0.42
C VAL A 91 -8.30 3.09 1.21
N MET A 92 -9.44 3.68 0.86
CA MET A 92 -9.87 4.96 1.43
C MET A 92 -11.18 4.78 2.21
N GLY A 93 -11.22 5.36 3.42
CA GLY A 93 -12.32 5.16 4.37
C GLY A 93 -13.57 6.01 4.14
N CYS A 94 -13.56 6.97 3.20
CA CYS A 94 -14.69 7.87 2.95
C CYS A 94 -14.87 8.20 1.47
N VAL A 95 -16.08 8.60 1.07
CA VAL A 95 -16.39 9.03 -0.30
C VAL A 95 -16.05 10.49 -0.60
N VAL A 96 -15.49 11.23 0.35
CA VAL A 96 -15.21 12.67 0.20
C VAL A 96 -13.91 12.89 -0.56
N ASN A 97 -12.77 12.55 0.05
CA ASN A 97 -11.45 12.63 -0.59
C ASN A 97 -11.04 11.28 -1.20
N GLY A 98 -11.62 10.19 -0.71
CA GLY A 98 -11.25 8.83 -1.13
C GLY A 98 -11.35 8.57 -2.63
N PRO A 99 -12.33 9.11 -3.39
CA PRO A 99 -12.37 8.92 -4.83
C PRO A 99 -11.19 9.51 -5.59
N GLY A 100 -10.66 10.66 -5.15
CA GLY A 100 -9.49 11.28 -5.77
C GLY A 100 -8.23 10.47 -5.49
N GLU A 101 -7.99 10.16 -4.21
CA GLU A 101 -6.84 9.36 -3.75
C GLU A 101 -6.86 7.94 -4.36
N ALA A 102 -8.03 7.31 -4.46
CA ALA A 102 -8.17 5.97 -5.07
C ALA A 102 -8.03 5.99 -6.61
N ALA A 103 -8.24 7.13 -7.26
CA ALA A 103 -8.09 7.27 -8.71
C ALA A 103 -6.63 7.43 -9.16
N GLU A 104 -5.75 7.91 -8.28
CA GLU A 104 -4.30 8.04 -8.54
C GLU A 104 -3.56 6.69 -8.49
N ALA A 105 -4.15 5.68 -7.86
CA ALA A 105 -3.62 4.32 -7.79
C ALA A 105 -4.02 3.49 -9.03
N ASP A 106 -3.29 2.40 -9.28
CA ASP A 106 -3.66 1.42 -10.31
C ASP A 106 -5.05 0.82 -10.03
N LEU A 107 -5.31 0.58 -8.75
CA LEU A 107 -6.55 0.03 -8.23
C LEU A 107 -6.87 0.69 -6.89
N GLY A 108 -8.14 0.95 -6.59
CA GLY A 108 -8.49 1.44 -5.28
C GLY A 108 -9.97 1.38 -4.91
N VAL A 109 -10.26 1.60 -3.63
CA VAL A 109 -11.63 1.70 -3.10
C VAL A 109 -11.81 2.98 -2.29
N ALA A 110 -13.03 3.54 -2.38
CA ALA A 110 -13.51 4.58 -1.46
C ALA A 110 -14.76 4.09 -0.74
N GLY A 111 -14.66 3.90 0.57
CA GLY A 111 -15.74 3.41 1.43
C GLY A 111 -16.75 4.50 1.79
N GLY A 112 -17.99 4.08 2.00
CA GLY A 112 -19.12 4.84 2.50
C GLY A 112 -19.97 3.95 3.41
N ARG A 113 -20.97 4.52 4.10
CA ARG A 113 -21.69 3.84 5.20
C ARG A 113 -22.11 2.39 4.91
N ASP A 114 -22.71 2.13 3.75
CA ASP A 114 -23.23 0.81 3.37
C ASP A 114 -22.66 0.31 2.04
N PHE A 115 -21.71 1.05 1.46
CA PHE A 115 -21.17 0.75 0.14
C PHE A 115 -19.76 1.31 -0.03
N GLY A 116 -19.05 0.91 -1.07
CA GLY A 116 -17.93 1.70 -1.58
C GLY A 116 -17.85 1.67 -3.09
N TYR A 117 -17.00 2.54 -3.62
CA TYR A 117 -16.70 2.62 -5.04
C TYR A 117 -15.35 2.00 -5.32
N LEU A 118 -15.31 1.11 -6.30
CA LEU A 118 -14.09 0.50 -6.81
C LEU A 118 -13.60 1.31 -8.01
N PHE A 119 -12.31 1.56 -8.05
CA PHE A 119 -11.62 2.35 -9.06
C PHE A 119 -10.50 1.52 -9.68
N ARG A 120 -10.27 1.70 -10.97
CA ARG A 120 -9.11 1.14 -11.69
C ARG A 120 -8.62 2.14 -12.72
N ALA A 121 -7.32 2.44 -12.69
CA ALA A 121 -6.68 3.42 -13.57
C ALA A 121 -7.49 4.73 -13.68
N GLY A 122 -7.85 5.30 -12.52
CA GLY A 122 -8.60 6.55 -12.45
C GLY A 122 -10.08 6.50 -12.81
N ARG A 123 -10.64 5.34 -13.19
CA ARG A 123 -12.05 5.19 -13.56
C ARG A 123 -12.83 4.40 -12.52
N LYS A 124 -14.01 4.91 -12.16
CA LYS A 124 -14.97 4.20 -11.31
C LYS A 124 -15.53 2.99 -12.07
N LEU A 125 -15.26 1.80 -11.55
CA LEU A 125 -15.72 0.52 -12.10
C LEU A 125 -17.14 0.22 -11.68
N ARG A 126 -17.38 0.08 -10.38
CA ARG A 126 -18.67 -0.33 -9.82
C ARG A 126 -18.82 0.11 -8.37
N LYS A 127 -20.08 0.09 -7.92
CA LYS A 127 -20.45 0.21 -6.50
C LYS A 127 -20.50 -1.20 -5.91
N VAL A 128 -19.91 -1.40 -4.74
CA VAL A 128 -19.94 -2.68 -4.01
C VAL A 128 -20.48 -2.45 -2.59
N PRO A 129 -21.14 -3.44 -1.98
CA PRO A 129 -21.49 -3.41 -0.56
C PRO A 129 -20.24 -3.21 0.33
N ALA A 130 -20.39 -2.50 1.46
CA ALA A 130 -19.26 -2.16 2.33
C ALA A 130 -18.55 -3.41 2.90
N ASP A 131 -19.31 -4.45 3.23
CA ASP A 131 -18.82 -5.74 3.73
C ASP A 131 -17.99 -6.53 2.70
N ARG A 132 -18.15 -6.23 1.41
CA ARG A 132 -17.43 -6.89 0.30
C ARG A 132 -16.29 -6.05 -0.29
N LEU A 133 -15.94 -4.92 0.32
CA LEU A 133 -14.90 -4.02 -0.23
C LEU A 133 -13.55 -4.71 -0.37
N ALA A 134 -13.10 -5.43 0.66
CA ALA A 134 -11.82 -6.14 0.64
C ALA A 134 -11.81 -7.21 -0.46
N GLU A 135 -12.83 -8.06 -0.50
CA GLU A 135 -12.97 -9.15 -1.48
C GLU A 135 -12.98 -8.62 -2.92
N ALA A 136 -13.80 -7.60 -3.19
CA ALA A 136 -13.88 -7.01 -4.53
C ALA A 136 -12.55 -6.38 -4.98
N LEU A 137 -11.79 -5.79 -4.05
CA LEU A 137 -10.49 -5.21 -4.34
C LEU A 137 -9.42 -6.29 -4.60
N ILE A 138 -9.41 -7.36 -3.81
CA ILE A 138 -8.50 -8.51 -3.99
C ILE A 138 -8.76 -9.20 -5.33
N GLU A 139 -10.03 -9.45 -5.67
CA GLU A 139 -10.42 -10.05 -6.95
C GLU A 139 -9.90 -9.23 -8.14
N GLU A 140 -10.10 -7.91 -8.13
CA GLU A 140 -9.58 -7.05 -9.20
C GLU A 140 -8.05 -6.98 -9.21
N ALA A 141 -7.39 -6.99 -8.04
CA ALA A 141 -5.92 -6.98 -7.97
C ALA A 141 -5.34 -8.25 -8.61
N ARG A 142 -5.90 -9.42 -8.30
CA ARG A 142 -5.49 -10.70 -8.89
C ARG A 142 -5.78 -10.73 -10.40
N ALA A 143 -6.95 -10.25 -10.82
CA ALA A 143 -7.30 -10.17 -12.24
C ALA A 143 -6.42 -9.19 -13.02
N LEU A 144 -5.91 -8.13 -12.37
CA LEU A 144 -5.00 -7.18 -12.99
C LEU A 144 -3.57 -7.74 -13.07
N ALA A 145 -3.11 -8.43 -12.03
CA ALA A 145 -1.83 -9.12 -12.02
C ALA A 145 -1.73 -10.19 -13.12
N GLY A 146 -2.77 -11.02 -13.29
CA GLY A 146 -2.80 -12.03 -14.36
C GLY A 146 -2.70 -11.45 -15.77
N ARG A 147 -3.36 -10.31 -16.03
CA ARG A 147 -3.32 -9.63 -17.34
C ARG A 147 -1.96 -9.01 -17.66
N ARG A 148 -1.25 -8.50 -16.65
CA ARG A 148 0.11 -7.97 -16.83
C ARG A 148 1.10 -9.09 -17.20
N GLN A 149 0.96 -10.26 -16.59
CA GLN A 149 1.80 -11.43 -16.90
C GLN A 149 1.62 -11.95 -18.34
N GLU A 150 0.43 -11.82 -18.92
CA GLU A 150 0.18 -12.18 -20.33
C GLU A 150 0.72 -11.15 -21.34
N SER A 151 0.99 -9.92 -20.91
CA SER A 151 1.42 -8.82 -21.79
C SER A 151 2.95 -8.71 -21.89
N ASP A 152 3.67 -9.23 -20.89
CA ASP A 152 5.14 -9.21 -20.80
C ASP A 152 5.80 -10.53 -21.27
N GLY A 153 5.02 -11.48 -21.81
CA GLY A 153 5.47 -12.75 -22.39
C GLY A 153 5.38 -12.78 -23.91
#